data_AF-A0A1F5SCJ5-F1
#
_entry.id   AF-A0A1F5SCJ5-F1
#
_cell.length_a   1.000
_cell.length_b   1.000
_cell.length_c   1.000
_cell.angle_alpha   90.00
_cell.angle_beta   90.00
_cell.angle_gamma   90.00
#
_symmetry.space_group_name_H-M   'P 1'
#
loop_
_entity.id
_entity.type
_entity.pdbx_description
1 polymer ?
#
loop_
_entity_poly.entity_id
_entity_poly.type
_entity_poly.pdbx_seq_one_letter_code
_entity_poly.pdbx_strand_id
1 'polypeptide(L)'
;MRKPMAKSKKIEKFIQVTVDGLVIIGLVLIFGKKSWWPSFYQPVYFGLTFLTSAALIILSQFIFKAPDSRRQEAIMFFRFGLTAALALNALGELCFYPLYRYGIQYDKMIHFANSFLFVAALTSFYEKWHNLNLGRALKIAAIVVFVGGLLWEVFEFSSDLFFKTSVFGVYGQFRGADTIFDVASDLLGLTAGLIFVSWRGWRNLFNKLIGYRRGPALSKILTAGSCSPNLAAK
;
A
#
# COMPACT_ATOMS: atom_id res chain seq x y z
N MET A 1 0.68 -15.93 25.18
CA MET A 1 0.38 -15.57 23.78
C MET A 1 -1.07 -15.11 23.67
N ARG A 2 -1.35 -13.88 23.17
CA ARG A 2 -2.73 -13.43 22.93
C ARG A 2 -3.25 -14.07 21.63
N LYS A 3 -4.46 -14.61 21.64
CA LYS A 3 -5.10 -15.19 20.44
C LYS A 3 -5.26 -14.12 19.36
N PRO A 4 -4.93 -14.39 18.09
CA PRO A 4 -5.16 -13.46 16.99
C PRO A 4 -6.67 -13.19 16.81
N MET A 5 -7.03 -11.94 16.54
CA MET A 5 -8.43 -11.57 16.32
C MET A 5 -8.94 -12.20 15.00
N ALA A 6 -10.18 -12.68 14.97
CA ALA A 6 -10.74 -13.38 13.81
C ALA A 6 -10.66 -12.61 12.46
N LYS A 7 -10.63 -11.27 12.46
CA LYS A 7 -10.45 -10.47 11.23
C LYS A 7 -8.98 -10.28 10.80
N SER A 8 -8.00 -10.41 11.71
CA SER A 8 -6.58 -10.43 11.29
C SER A 8 -6.33 -11.60 10.34
N LYS A 9 -6.98 -12.74 10.60
CA LYS A 9 -6.92 -13.93 9.74
C LYS A 9 -7.36 -13.67 8.29
N LYS A 10 -8.32 -12.77 8.05
CA LYS A 10 -8.74 -12.44 6.66
C LYS A 10 -7.67 -11.64 5.93
N ILE A 11 -7.06 -10.67 6.60
CA ILE A 11 -5.97 -9.86 6.04
C ILE A 11 -4.74 -10.75 5.82
N GLU A 12 -4.37 -11.56 6.81
CA GLU A 12 -3.28 -12.53 6.69
C GLU A 12 -3.51 -13.50 5.53
N LYS A 13 -4.74 -14.02 5.38
CA LYS A 13 -5.11 -14.87 4.24
C LYS A 13 -4.99 -14.15 2.91
N PHE A 14 -5.44 -12.89 2.82
CA PHE A 14 -5.27 -12.08 1.61
C PHE A 14 -3.78 -11.92 1.28
N ILE A 15 -2.96 -11.54 2.27
CA ILE A 15 -1.51 -11.39 2.08
C ILE A 15 -0.89 -12.70 1.60
N GLN A 16 -1.22 -13.81 2.25
CA GLN A 16 -0.71 -15.13 1.91
C GLN A 16 -1.07 -15.53 0.48
N VAL A 17 -2.36 -15.43 0.12
CA VAL A 17 -2.82 -15.78 -1.23
C VAL A 17 -2.16 -14.92 -2.30
N THR A 18 -1.99 -13.62 -2.04
CA THR A 18 -1.28 -12.72 -2.96
C THR A 18 0.19 -13.13 -3.11
N VAL A 19 0.89 -13.41 -2.01
CA VAL A 19 2.29 -13.87 -2.03
C VAL A 19 2.42 -15.18 -2.82
N ASP A 20 1.58 -16.16 -2.52
CA ASP A 20 1.60 -17.46 -3.20
C ASP A 20 1.31 -17.28 -4.69
N GLY A 21 0.34 -16.44 -5.06
CA GLY A 21 0.03 -16.10 -6.44
C GLY A 21 1.21 -15.46 -7.16
N LEU A 22 1.84 -14.44 -6.56
CA LEU A 22 3.03 -13.77 -7.12
C LEU A 22 4.19 -14.76 -7.32
N VAL A 23 4.42 -15.66 -6.36
CA VAL A 23 5.47 -16.68 -6.47
C VAL A 23 5.17 -17.66 -7.60
N ILE A 24 3.96 -18.23 -7.64
CA ILE A 24 3.56 -19.20 -8.67
C ILE A 24 3.65 -18.56 -10.06
N ILE A 25 3.07 -17.38 -10.24
CA ILE A 25 3.10 -16.69 -11.53
C ILE A 25 4.54 -16.33 -11.90
N GLY A 26 5.34 -15.83 -10.95
CA GLY A 26 6.74 -15.51 -11.17
C GLY A 26 7.56 -16.69 -11.68
N LEU A 27 7.42 -17.86 -11.04
CA LEU A 27 8.08 -19.10 -11.45
C LEU A 27 7.59 -19.57 -12.83
N VAL A 28 6.28 -19.51 -13.09
CA VAL A 28 5.68 -19.89 -14.37
C VAL A 28 6.18 -19.00 -15.51
N LEU A 29 6.37 -17.70 -15.28
CA LEU A 29 6.91 -16.77 -16.28
C LEU A 29 8.41 -17.00 -16.54
N ILE A 30 9.19 -17.36 -15.52
CA ILE A 30 10.64 -17.63 -15.65
C ILE A 30 10.90 -18.96 -16.37
N PHE A 31 10.20 -20.03 -15.97
CA PHE A 31 10.47 -21.38 -16.46
C PHE A 31 9.53 -21.84 -17.57
N GLY A 32 8.46 -21.09 -17.85
CA GLY A 32 7.51 -21.38 -18.92
C GLY A 32 8.10 -21.19 -20.31
N LYS A 33 7.55 -21.90 -21.30
CA LYS A 33 7.98 -21.74 -22.69
C LYS A 33 7.57 -20.37 -23.22
N LYS A 34 8.45 -19.69 -23.96
CA LYS A 34 8.15 -18.38 -24.59
C LYS A 34 6.87 -18.40 -25.42
N SER A 35 6.55 -19.52 -26.06
CA SER A 35 5.33 -19.69 -26.86
C SER A 35 4.02 -19.62 -26.06
N TRP A 36 4.07 -19.78 -24.73
CA TRP A 36 2.89 -19.60 -23.86
C TRP A 36 2.52 -18.12 -23.67
N TRP A 37 3.47 -17.21 -23.95
CA TRP A 37 3.36 -15.79 -23.67
C TRP A 37 3.56 -14.93 -24.94
N PRO A 38 2.81 -15.17 -26.03
CA PRO A 38 3.04 -14.49 -27.30
C PRO A 38 2.86 -12.96 -27.21
N SER A 39 2.15 -12.47 -26.19
CA SER A 39 1.91 -11.04 -25.96
C SER A 39 2.88 -10.39 -24.97
N PHE A 40 3.72 -11.17 -24.27
CA PHE A 40 4.70 -10.63 -23.32
C PHE A 40 6.05 -10.42 -24.01
N TYR A 41 6.57 -9.20 -23.95
CA TYR A 41 7.85 -8.87 -24.57
C TYR A 41 9.05 -9.46 -23.78
N GLN A 42 8.96 -9.53 -22.44
CA GLN A 42 10.01 -10.05 -21.55
C GLN A 42 9.44 -10.85 -20.35
N PRO A 43 8.98 -12.11 -20.53
CA PRO A 43 8.36 -12.89 -19.45
C PRO A 43 9.30 -13.13 -18.26
N VAL A 44 10.59 -13.39 -18.50
CA VAL A 44 11.56 -13.62 -17.41
C VAL A 44 11.71 -12.38 -16.51
N TYR A 45 11.76 -11.18 -17.10
CA TYR A 45 11.84 -9.93 -16.35
C TYR A 45 10.63 -9.77 -15.42
N PHE A 46 9.42 -9.93 -15.95
CA PHE A 46 8.19 -9.87 -15.14
C PHE A 46 8.14 -10.96 -14.07
N GLY A 47 8.65 -12.15 -14.37
CA GLY A 47 8.76 -13.20 -13.37
C GLY A 47 9.65 -12.77 -12.19
N LEU A 48 10.79 -12.12 -12.46
CA LEU A 48 11.67 -11.59 -11.43
C LEU A 48 11.03 -10.44 -10.64
N THR A 49 10.29 -9.54 -11.28
CA THR A 49 9.59 -8.45 -10.57
C THR A 49 8.51 -9.00 -9.64
N PHE A 50 7.86 -10.11 -10.01
CA PHE A 50 6.82 -10.75 -9.20
C PHE A 50 7.42 -11.45 -7.98
N LEU A 51 8.54 -12.16 -8.16
CA LEU A 51 9.30 -12.74 -7.05
C LEU A 51 9.85 -11.65 -6.11
N THR A 52 10.32 -10.54 -6.67
CA THR A 52 10.78 -9.38 -5.87
C THR A 52 9.63 -8.78 -5.07
N SER A 53 8.45 -8.64 -5.67
CA SER A 53 7.24 -8.15 -4.98
C SER A 53 6.85 -9.07 -3.83
N ALA A 54 6.83 -10.39 -4.05
CA ALA A 54 6.58 -11.36 -2.99
C ALA A 54 7.62 -11.27 -1.87
N ALA A 55 8.91 -11.13 -2.22
CA ALA A 55 9.99 -10.96 -1.26
C ALA A 55 9.84 -9.69 -0.42
N LEU A 56 9.44 -8.55 -1.01
CA LEU A 56 9.20 -7.30 -0.28
C LEU A 56 8.04 -7.42 0.73
N ILE A 57 6.95 -8.09 0.34
CA ILE A 57 5.82 -8.36 1.23
C ILE A 57 6.27 -9.24 2.41
N ILE A 58 7.05 -10.29 2.15
CA ILE A 58 7.61 -11.18 3.17
C ILE A 58 8.68 -10.46 4.01
N LEU A 59 9.47 -9.56 3.46
CA LEU A 59 10.53 -8.88 4.20
C LEU A 59 9.94 -7.94 5.27
N SER A 60 8.79 -7.33 4.98
CA SER A 60 8.13 -6.40 5.89
C SER A 60 7.78 -7.01 7.27
N GLN A 61 7.49 -8.31 7.37
CA GLN A 61 7.23 -8.98 8.66
C GLN A 61 8.50 -9.21 9.50
N PHE A 62 9.68 -9.24 8.86
CA PHE A 62 10.93 -9.47 9.56
C PHE A 62 11.56 -8.17 10.05
N ILE A 63 11.39 -7.08 9.28
CA ILE A 63 11.88 -5.75 9.65
C ILE A 63 11.11 -5.21 10.86
N PHE A 64 9.78 -5.35 10.87
CA PHE A 64 8.95 -4.78 11.93
C PHE A 64 8.54 -5.85 12.94
N LYS A 65 9.08 -5.79 14.16
CA LYS A 65 8.66 -6.63 15.30
C LYS A 65 7.87 -5.78 16.31
N ALA A 66 6.57 -6.02 16.42
CA ALA A 66 5.73 -5.23 17.32
C ALA A 66 5.84 -5.70 18.78
N PRO A 67 6.14 -4.81 19.73
CA PRO A 67 6.13 -5.13 21.16
C PRO A 67 4.72 -5.14 21.78
N ASP A 68 3.74 -4.52 21.12
CA ASP A 68 2.38 -4.38 21.63
C ASP A 68 1.31 -4.51 20.52
N SER A 69 0.05 -4.63 20.93
CA SER A 69 -1.06 -4.84 19.99
C SER A 69 -1.34 -3.64 19.08
N ARG A 70 -1.06 -2.41 19.52
CA ARG A 70 -1.29 -1.19 18.72
C ARG A 70 -0.27 -1.12 17.59
N ARG A 71 0.99 -1.45 17.88
CA ARG A 71 2.07 -1.55 16.87
C ARG A 71 1.85 -2.72 15.93
N GLN A 72 1.36 -3.86 16.41
CA GLN A 72 1.01 -5.00 15.57
C GLN A 72 -0.07 -4.64 14.54
N GLU A 73 -1.07 -3.88 14.96
CA GLU A 73 -2.13 -3.37 14.08
C GLU A 73 -1.58 -2.41 13.01
N ALA A 74 -0.61 -1.58 13.38
CA ALA A 74 0.08 -0.67 12.48
C ALA A 74 0.84 -1.45 11.38
N ILE A 75 1.61 -2.47 11.77
CA ILE A 75 2.31 -3.36 10.85
C ILE A 75 1.30 -4.05 9.93
N MET A 76 0.25 -4.66 10.48
CA MET A 76 -0.72 -5.42 9.69
C MET A 76 -1.40 -4.55 8.63
N PHE A 77 -1.72 -3.30 8.97
CA PHE A 77 -2.31 -2.39 8.01
C PHE A 77 -1.30 -1.90 6.96
N PHE A 78 -0.06 -1.62 7.36
CA PHE A 78 1.01 -1.31 6.42
C PHE A 78 1.24 -2.46 5.43
N ARG A 79 1.33 -3.69 5.92
CA ARG A 79 1.47 -4.90 5.10
C ARG A 79 0.30 -5.09 4.15
N PHE A 80 -0.92 -4.84 4.60
CA PHE A 80 -2.10 -4.86 3.74
C PHE A 80 -1.99 -3.83 2.61
N GLY A 81 -1.65 -2.57 2.93
CA GLY A 81 -1.46 -1.51 1.94
C GLY A 81 -0.38 -1.85 0.92
N LEU A 82 0.79 -2.29 1.38
CA LEU A 82 1.90 -2.74 0.54
C LEU A 82 1.48 -3.90 -0.37
N THR A 83 0.79 -4.90 0.17
CA THR A 83 0.35 -6.08 -0.59
C THR A 83 -0.70 -5.70 -1.63
N ALA A 84 -1.64 -4.83 -1.29
CA ALA A 84 -2.64 -4.34 -2.23
C ALA A 84 -2.00 -3.54 -3.37
N ALA A 85 -1.06 -2.63 -3.05
CA ALA A 85 -0.32 -1.87 -4.06
C ALA A 85 0.45 -2.80 -5.01
N LEU A 86 1.23 -3.74 -4.49
CA LEU A 86 2.00 -4.68 -5.33
C LEU A 86 1.11 -5.63 -6.13
N ALA A 87 -0.04 -6.05 -5.59
CA ALA A 87 -1.01 -6.84 -6.35
C ALA A 87 -1.59 -6.04 -7.53
N LEU A 88 -1.92 -4.76 -7.32
CA LEU A 88 -2.46 -3.90 -8.37
C LEU A 88 -1.43 -3.64 -9.50
N ASN A 89 -0.16 -3.45 -9.13
CA ASN A 89 0.94 -3.37 -10.10
C ASN A 89 1.05 -4.68 -10.91
N ALA A 90 1.09 -5.84 -10.23
CA ALA A 90 1.20 -7.14 -10.88
C ALA A 90 0.02 -7.42 -11.85
N LEU A 91 -1.20 -6.97 -11.51
CA LEU A 91 -2.35 -7.06 -12.41
C LEU A 91 -2.18 -6.19 -13.66
N GLY A 92 -1.57 -5.00 -13.53
CA GLY A 92 -1.22 -4.12 -14.64
C GLY A 92 -0.36 -4.83 -15.66
N GLU A 93 0.71 -5.44 -15.17
CA GLU A 93 1.71 -6.15 -15.99
C GLU A 93 1.15 -7.40 -16.67
N LEU A 94 0.23 -8.12 -16.02
CA LEU A 94 -0.31 -9.37 -16.59
C LEU A 94 -1.44 -9.17 -17.59
N CYS A 95 -2.42 -8.35 -17.23
CA CYS A 95 -3.75 -8.42 -17.85
C CYS A 95 -4.22 -7.10 -18.42
N PHE A 96 -3.69 -5.98 -17.92
CA PHE A 96 -4.27 -4.67 -18.20
C PHE A 96 -3.42 -3.78 -19.09
N TYR A 97 -2.18 -4.15 -19.42
CA TYR A 97 -1.42 -3.49 -20.48
C TYR A 97 -2.19 -3.37 -21.83
N PRO A 98 -2.98 -4.37 -22.27
CA PRO A 98 -3.80 -4.20 -23.48
C PRO A 98 -4.91 -3.16 -23.37
N LEU A 99 -5.31 -2.74 -22.15
CA LEU A 99 -6.37 -1.74 -21.96
C LEU A 99 -6.01 -0.37 -22.54
N TYR A 100 -4.72 -0.07 -22.69
CA TYR A 100 -4.25 1.11 -23.40
C TYR A 100 -4.78 1.20 -24.83
N ARG A 101 -5.01 0.04 -25.49
CA ARG A 101 -5.59 -0.01 -26.84
C ARG A 101 -7.04 0.48 -26.88
N TYR A 102 -7.72 0.47 -25.73
CA TYR A 102 -9.08 0.95 -25.56
C TYR A 102 -9.14 2.32 -24.87
N GLY A 103 -8.00 3.01 -24.75
CA GLY A 103 -7.92 4.35 -24.15
C GLY A 103 -7.93 4.38 -22.63
N ILE A 104 -7.88 3.23 -21.96
CA ILE A 104 -7.82 3.16 -20.49
C ILE A 104 -6.35 3.08 -20.06
N GLN A 105 -5.86 4.16 -19.47
CA GLN A 105 -4.50 4.25 -18.94
C GLN A 105 -4.45 3.67 -17.53
N TYR A 106 -4.37 2.34 -17.44
CA TYR A 106 -4.39 1.61 -16.16
C TYR A 106 -3.30 2.09 -15.19
N ASP A 107 -2.12 2.37 -15.72
CA ASP A 107 -0.97 2.88 -14.98
C ASP A 107 -1.27 4.16 -14.19
N LYS A 108 -1.93 5.15 -14.80
CA LYS A 108 -2.31 6.40 -14.10
C LYS A 108 -3.25 6.12 -12.93
N MET A 109 -4.14 5.14 -13.08
CA MET A 109 -4.99 4.68 -11.99
C MET A 109 -4.17 4.01 -10.88
N ILE A 110 -3.07 3.31 -11.22
CA ILE A 110 -2.18 2.68 -10.26
C ILE A 110 -1.33 3.70 -9.50
N HIS A 111 -0.78 4.72 -10.15
CA HIS A 111 -0.12 5.85 -9.47
C HIS A 111 -1.07 6.47 -8.43
N PHE A 112 -2.28 6.80 -8.87
CA PHE A 112 -3.31 7.31 -7.96
C PHE A 112 -3.62 6.36 -6.79
N ALA A 113 -3.88 5.07 -7.08
CA ALA A 113 -4.29 4.09 -6.07
C ALA A 113 -3.16 3.77 -5.08
N ASN A 114 -1.93 3.61 -5.56
CA ASN A 114 -0.77 3.34 -4.73
C ASN A 114 -0.49 4.52 -3.80
N SER A 115 -0.44 5.74 -4.34
CA SER A 115 -0.24 6.95 -3.55
C SER A 115 -1.33 7.11 -2.47
N PHE A 116 -2.60 6.88 -2.81
CA PHE A 116 -3.70 6.85 -1.86
C PHE A 116 -3.51 5.81 -0.74
N LEU A 117 -3.23 4.55 -1.13
CA LEU A 117 -3.07 3.43 -0.20
C LEU A 117 -1.89 3.65 0.74
N PHE A 118 -0.75 4.12 0.22
CA PHE A 118 0.44 4.36 1.02
C PHE A 118 0.27 5.53 1.97
N VAL A 119 -0.41 6.62 1.60
CA VAL A 119 -0.72 7.70 2.55
C VAL A 119 -1.53 7.17 3.73
N ALA A 120 -2.56 6.37 3.46
CA ALA A 120 -3.38 5.78 4.52
C ALA A 120 -2.58 4.81 5.40
N ALA A 121 -1.83 3.90 4.77
CA ALA A 121 -1.01 2.88 5.44
C ALA A 121 0.09 3.51 6.31
N LEU A 122 0.88 4.41 5.74
CA LEU A 122 1.98 5.09 6.42
C LEU A 122 1.48 6.02 7.52
N THR A 123 0.38 6.75 7.31
CA THR A 123 -0.17 7.60 8.38
C THR A 123 -0.55 6.77 9.59
N SER A 124 -1.26 5.65 9.39
CA SER A 124 -1.59 4.75 10.49
C SER A 124 -0.35 4.14 11.13
N PHE A 125 0.65 3.79 10.31
CA PHE A 125 1.93 3.29 10.78
C PHE A 125 2.61 4.30 11.70
N TYR A 126 2.85 5.53 11.24
CA TYR A 126 3.51 6.58 12.04
C TYR A 126 2.71 6.99 13.28
N GLU A 127 1.39 7.09 13.20
CA GLU A 127 0.53 7.41 14.36
C GLU A 127 0.64 6.33 15.45
N LYS A 128 0.65 5.05 15.07
CA LYS A 128 0.62 3.95 16.04
C LYS A 128 2.00 3.48 16.47
N TRP A 129 2.95 3.41 15.54
CA TRP A 129 4.31 2.95 15.78
C TRP A 129 5.10 3.94 16.63
N HIS A 130 5.09 5.20 16.20
CA HIS A 130 5.85 6.29 16.83
C HIS A 130 5.02 7.13 17.79
N ASN A 131 3.74 6.77 18.01
CA ASN A 131 2.81 7.51 18.87
C ASN A 131 2.69 9.01 18.50
N LEU A 132 2.81 9.33 17.20
CA LEU A 132 2.68 10.69 16.72
C LEU A 132 1.20 11.11 16.71
N ASN A 133 0.94 12.41 16.85
CA ASN A 133 -0.39 12.94 16.55
C ASN A 133 -0.69 12.83 15.05
N LEU A 134 -1.97 12.81 14.70
CA LEU A 134 -2.43 12.59 13.33
C LEU A 134 -1.82 13.60 12.33
N GLY A 135 -1.75 14.88 12.70
CA GLY A 135 -1.20 15.93 11.83
C GLY A 135 0.28 15.72 11.49
N ARG A 136 1.11 15.32 12.47
CA ARG A 136 2.52 14.99 12.23
C ARG A 136 2.67 13.71 11.41
N ALA A 137 1.87 12.68 11.70
CA ALA A 137 1.88 11.43 10.95
C ALA A 137 1.49 11.64 9.48
N LEU A 138 0.45 12.45 9.21
CA LEU A 138 0.02 12.81 7.86
C LEU A 138 1.12 13.56 7.10
N LYS A 139 1.77 14.55 7.74
CA LYS A 139 2.86 15.31 7.10
C LYS A 139 4.03 14.40 6.71
N ILE A 140 4.46 13.52 7.61
CA ILE A 140 5.55 12.57 7.31
C ILE A 140 5.13 11.61 6.19
N ALA A 141 3.92 11.03 6.27
CA ALA A 141 3.42 10.14 5.24
C ALA A 141 3.34 10.83 3.86
N ALA A 142 2.84 12.07 3.81
CA ALA A 142 2.80 12.85 2.57
C ALA A 142 4.20 13.06 1.98
N ILE A 143 5.18 13.44 2.80
CA ILE A 143 6.56 13.65 2.33
C ILE A 143 7.14 12.33 1.81
N VAL A 144 6.97 11.23 2.54
CA VAL A 144 7.51 9.92 2.14
C VAL A 144 6.88 9.43 0.84
N VAL A 145 5.56 9.55 0.68
CA VAL A 145 4.86 9.15 -0.55
C VAL A 145 5.26 10.04 -1.72
N PHE A 146 5.29 11.37 -1.53
CA PHE A 146 5.67 12.30 -2.59
C PHE A 146 7.11 12.08 -3.07
N VAL A 147 8.07 12.03 -2.15
CA VAL A 147 9.47 11.78 -2.49
C VAL A 147 9.65 10.38 -3.08
N GLY A 148 8.95 9.38 -2.53
CA GLY A 148 8.96 8.02 -3.06
C GLY A 148 8.46 7.92 -4.50
N GLY A 149 7.34 8.57 -4.82
CA GLY A 149 6.81 8.66 -6.18
C GLY A 149 7.79 9.35 -7.13
N LEU A 150 8.32 10.52 -6.75
CA LEU A 150 9.32 11.19 -7.59
C LEU A 150 10.58 10.36 -7.83
N LEU A 151 11.07 9.65 -6.80
CA LEU A 151 12.23 8.77 -6.95
C LEU A 151 11.92 7.58 -7.85
N TRP A 152 10.68 7.07 -7.82
CA TRP A 152 10.21 6.03 -8.73
C TRP A 152 10.27 6.53 -10.18
N GLU A 153 9.66 7.68 -10.49
CA GLU A 153 9.70 8.28 -11.83
C GLU A 153 11.13 8.49 -12.34
N VAL A 154 12.01 9.01 -11.49
CA VAL A 154 13.42 9.20 -11.84
C VAL A 154 14.11 7.86 -12.09
N PHE A 155 13.81 6.84 -11.28
CA PHE A 155 14.34 5.50 -11.46
C PHE A 155 13.87 4.90 -12.78
N GLU A 156 12.58 4.96 -13.10
CA GLU A 156 12.04 4.45 -14.35
C GLU A 156 12.70 5.16 -15.54
N PHE A 157 12.75 6.51 -15.49
CA PHE A 157 13.31 7.31 -16.58
C PHE A 157 14.78 6.98 -16.82
N SER A 158 15.55 6.87 -15.73
CA SER A 158 16.96 6.54 -15.77
C SER A 158 17.18 5.09 -16.20
N SER A 159 16.35 4.16 -15.74
CA SER A 159 16.47 2.74 -16.08
C SER A 159 16.33 2.54 -17.59
N ASP A 160 15.33 3.16 -18.19
CA ASP A 160 15.09 3.07 -19.62
C ASP A 160 16.11 3.85 -20.44
N LEU A 161 16.66 4.95 -19.89
CA LEU A 161 17.74 5.69 -20.55
C LEU A 161 19.05 4.90 -20.61
N PHE A 162 19.47 4.28 -19.49
CA PHE A 162 20.80 3.69 -19.37
C PHE A 162 20.84 2.19 -19.65
N PHE A 163 19.80 1.45 -19.28
CA PHE A 163 19.77 -0.02 -19.34
C PHE A 163 18.87 -0.56 -20.44
N LYS A 164 18.21 0.33 -21.20
CA LYS A 164 17.23 -0.03 -22.23
C LYS A 164 16.17 -0.99 -21.69
N THR A 165 15.82 -0.79 -20.43
CA THR A 165 14.68 -1.47 -19.84
C THR A 165 13.40 -1.03 -20.54
N SER A 166 12.35 -1.79 -20.29
CA SER A 166 11.01 -1.53 -20.80
C SER A 166 10.08 -1.19 -19.64
N VAL A 167 10.61 -0.46 -18.65
CA VAL A 167 9.85 -0.10 -17.45
C VAL A 167 8.77 0.92 -17.83
N PHE A 168 9.04 1.85 -18.77
CA PHE A 168 8.01 2.67 -19.44
C PHE A 168 7.24 1.92 -20.56
N GLY A 169 7.40 0.60 -20.67
CA GLY A 169 6.90 -0.17 -21.82
C GLY A 169 7.83 -0.10 -23.04
N VAL A 170 7.45 0.60 -24.10
CA VAL A 170 8.20 0.57 -25.38
C VAL A 170 9.36 1.57 -25.35
N TYR A 171 10.58 1.05 -25.28
CA TYR A 171 11.81 1.85 -25.30
C TYR A 171 11.80 2.88 -26.46
N GLY A 172 11.96 4.17 -26.10
CA GLY A 172 12.20 5.25 -27.06
C GLY A 172 10.98 6.08 -27.47
N GLN A 173 9.78 5.84 -26.94
CA GLN A 173 8.60 6.68 -27.20
C GLN A 173 8.26 7.64 -26.03
N PHE A 174 7.68 8.79 -26.37
CA PHE A 174 7.23 9.95 -25.56
C PHE A 174 7.31 9.83 -24.01
N ARG A 175 8.50 10.03 -23.45
CA ARG A 175 8.76 9.87 -22.00
C ARG A 175 8.25 11.01 -21.13
N GLY A 176 8.31 12.26 -21.61
CA GLY A 176 8.07 13.43 -20.75
C GLY A 176 6.60 13.64 -20.37
N ALA A 177 5.68 13.45 -21.32
CA ALA A 177 4.26 13.64 -21.04
C ALA A 177 3.73 12.58 -20.06
N ASP A 178 4.16 11.33 -20.25
CA ASP A 178 3.78 10.19 -19.42
C ASP A 178 4.16 10.42 -17.94
N THR A 179 5.45 10.67 -17.69
CA THR A 179 5.98 11.04 -16.36
C THR A 179 5.23 12.21 -15.73
N ILE A 180 4.86 13.24 -16.51
CA ILE A 180 4.08 14.37 -15.97
C ILE A 180 2.70 13.89 -15.49
N PHE A 181 2.04 13.01 -16.25
CA PHE A 181 0.76 12.44 -15.87
C PHE A 181 0.86 11.49 -14.67
N ASP A 182 1.98 10.77 -14.51
CA ASP A 182 2.24 9.92 -13.34
C ASP A 182 2.42 10.75 -12.08
N VAL A 183 3.29 11.75 -12.14
CA VAL A 183 3.48 12.71 -11.05
C VAL A 183 2.15 13.39 -10.68
N ALA A 184 1.35 13.78 -11.68
CA ALA A 184 0.04 14.37 -11.43
C ALA A 184 -0.93 13.36 -10.77
N SER A 185 -0.93 12.11 -11.22
CA SER A 185 -1.78 11.05 -10.67
C SER A 185 -1.38 10.69 -9.24
N ASP A 186 -0.08 10.65 -8.94
CA ASP A 186 0.46 10.48 -7.60
C ASP A 186 0.05 11.62 -6.67
N LEU A 187 0.16 12.86 -7.13
CA LEU A 187 -0.28 14.04 -6.36
C LEU A 187 -1.79 14.00 -6.06
N LEU A 188 -2.61 13.57 -7.03
CA LEU A 188 -4.04 13.40 -6.84
C LEU A 188 -4.36 12.28 -5.84
N GLY A 189 -3.68 11.13 -5.97
CA GLY A 189 -3.82 10.00 -5.04
C GLY A 189 -3.41 10.35 -3.62
N LEU A 190 -2.28 11.04 -3.48
CA LEU A 190 -1.78 11.58 -2.21
C LEU A 190 -2.80 12.53 -1.59
N THR A 191 -3.32 13.49 -2.36
CA THR A 191 -4.30 14.48 -1.89
C THR A 191 -5.59 13.81 -1.45
N ALA A 192 -6.11 12.88 -2.26
CA ALA A 192 -7.29 12.10 -1.92
C ALA A 192 -7.08 11.28 -0.63
N GLY A 193 -5.90 10.67 -0.47
CA GLY A 193 -5.52 9.93 0.73
C GLY A 193 -5.48 10.82 1.98
N LEU A 194 -4.91 12.03 1.86
CA LEU A 194 -4.86 13.00 2.96
C LEU A 194 -6.27 13.44 3.38
N ILE A 195 -7.14 13.76 2.44
CA ILE A 195 -8.54 14.14 2.70
C ILE A 195 -9.26 12.99 3.39
N PHE A 196 -9.13 11.79 2.84
CA PHE A 196 -9.80 10.59 3.35
C PHE A 196 -9.36 10.25 4.78
N VAL A 197 -8.07 10.28 5.08
CA VAL A 197 -7.56 9.95 6.43
C VAL A 197 -7.89 11.07 7.44
N SER A 198 -7.93 12.32 6.98
CA SER A 198 -8.32 13.46 7.81
C SER A 198 -9.82 13.45 8.13
N TRP A 199 -10.64 12.79 7.32
CA TRP A 199 -12.06 12.62 7.58
C TRP A 199 -12.31 11.68 8.77
N ARG A 200 -13.02 12.15 9.79
CA ARG A 200 -13.30 11.38 11.03
C ARG A 200 -13.91 10.00 10.78
N GLY A 201 -14.62 9.82 9.66
CA GLY A 201 -15.23 8.55 9.25
C GLY A 201 -14.21 7.45 8.92
N TRP A 202 -12.99 7.80 8.52
CA TRP A 202 -11.94 6.83 8.18
C TRP A 202 -11.64 5.88 9.34
N ARG A 203 -11.51 6.41 10.57
CA ARG A 203 -11.24 5.58 11.76
C ARG A 203 -12.32 4.54 11.98
N ASN A 204 -13.58 4.87 11.69
CA ASN A 204 -14.71 3.95 11.84
C ASN A 204 -14.71 2.89 10.74
N LEU A 205 -14.46 3.28 9.48
CA LEU A 205 -14.31 2.34 8.37
C LEU A 205 -13.16 1.37 8.64
N PHE A 206 -12.03 1.91 9.08
CA PHE A 206 -10.85 1.17 9.43
C PHE A 206 -11.15 0.17 10.56
N ASN A 207 -11.71 0.61 11.68
CA ASN A 207 -12.12 -0.28 12.79
C ASN A 207 -13.09 -1.38 12.32
N LYS A 208 -13.98 -1.09 11.35
CA LYS A 208 -14.86 -2.10 10.73
C LYS A 208 -14.06 -3.10 9.89
N LEU A 209 -13.10 -2.66 9.08
CA LEU A 209 -12.27 -3.51 8.23
C LEU A 209 -11.37 -4.42 9.06
N ILE A 210 -10.58 -3.86 9.98
CA ILE A 210 -9.66 -4.62 10.84
C ILE A 210 -10.35 -5.32 12.02
N GLY A 211 -11.63 -5.02 12.28
CA GLY A 211 -12.43 -5.68 13.31
C GLY A 211 -12.04 -5.32 14.74
N TYR A 212 -11.42 -4.17 14.93
CA TYR A 212 -11.08 -3.68 16.26
C TYR A 212 -12.34 -3.20 16.96
N ARG A 213 -12.91 -4.05 17.81
CA ARG A 213 -13.82 -3.58 18.85
C ARG A 213 -12.95 -2.93 19.92
N ARG A 214 -13.10 -1.62 20.14
CA ARG A 214 -12.59 -1.00 21.37
C ARG A 214 -13.08 -1.85 22.53
N GLY A 215 -12.16 -2.43 23.29
CA GLY A 215 -12.52 -3.19 24.48
C GLY A 215 -13.40 -2.33 25.39
N PRO A 216 -14.40 -2.91 26.07
CA PRO A 216 -15.36 -2.18 26.91
C PRO A 216 -14.70 -1.39 28.07
N ALA A 217 -13.41 -1.59 28.32
CA ALA A 217 -12.66 -0.88 29.37
C ALA A 217 -12.50 0.63 29.11
N LEU A 218 -12.41 1.07 27.85
CA LEU A 218 -12.20 2.49 27.53
C LEU A 218 -13.51 3.29 27.45
N SER A 219 -14.66 2.65 27.22
CA SER A 219 -15.94 3.35 27.29
C SER A 219 -16.34 3.67 28.73
N LYS A 220 -15.99 2.79 29.69
CA LYS A 220 -16.28 3.04 31.11
C LYS A 220 -15.48 4.20 31.71
N ILE A 221 -14.24 4.43 31.26
CA ILE A 221 -13.41 5.53 31.79
C ILE A 221 -13.86 6.89 31.27
N LEU A 222 -14.38 6.96 30.03
CA LEU A 222 -14.92 8.21 29.47
C LEU A 222 -16.32 8.56 30.02
N THR A 223 -17.07 7.60 30.55
CA THR A 223 -18.34 7.85 31.24
C THR A 223 -18.21 8.04 32.76
N ALA A 224 -17.09 7.63 33.37
CA ALA A 224 -16.88 7.75 34.82
C ALA A 224 -16.27 9.09 35.26
N GLY A 225 -15.91 9.98 34.32
CA GLY A 225 -15.30 11.28 34.61
C GLY A 225 -16.28 12.43 34.89
N SER A 226 -17.59 12.18 34.91
CA SER A 226 -18.63 13.19 35.17
C SER A 226 -19.20 13.13 36.59
N CYS A 227 -18.40 12.75 37.59
CA CYS A 227 -18.77 12.94 38.99
C CYS A 227 -18.53 14.39 39.40
N SER A 228 -19.65 15.13 39.41
CA SER A 228 -19.91 16.44 39.97
C SER A 228 -19.09 16.79 41.23
N PRO A 229 -18.39 17.95 41.28
CA PRO A 229 -17.95 18.53 42.53
C PRO A 229 -19.12 19.34 43.12
N ASN A 230 -20.03 18.65 43.80
CA ASN A 230 -20.97 19.28 44.72
C ASN A 230 -20.73 18.72 46.12
N LEU A 231 -19.67 19.22 46.76
CA LEU A 231 -19.47 19.15 48.21
C LEU A 231 -19.11 20.55 48.68
N ALA A 232 -20.13 21.40 48.71
CA ALA A 232 -20.21 22.52 49.62
C ALA A 232 -20.90 22.06 50.93
N ALA A 233 -20.49 22.68 52.03
CA ALA A 233 -21.10 22.65 53.37
C ALA A 233 -20.76 21.45 54.28
N LYS A 234 -19.71 21.62 55.09
CA LYS A 234 -19.83 21.87 56.54
C LYS A 234 -18.57 22.55 57.07
#